data_AF-A0A317IB54-F1
#
_entry.id   AF-A0A317IB54-F1
#
_cell.length_a   1.000
_cell.length_b   1.000
_cell.length_c   1.000
_cell.angle_alpha   90.00
_cell.angle_beta   90.00
_cell.angle_gamma   90.00
#
_symmetry.space_group_name_H-M   'P 1'
#
loop_
_entity.id
_entity.type
_entity.pdbx_description
1 polymer ?
#
loop_
_entity_poly.entity_id
_entity_poly.type
_entity_poly.pdbx_seq_one_letter_code
_entity_poly.pdbx_strand_id
1 'polypeptide(L)'
;MAWIPLTTSTHQDHVIAHVVGATIRGYLVFDETAYLLLDIGFIWNIYLDTEMGLLPHPVAVNELNLPDDAKSEIRADVDLLLSDRPADPTRMTRAKSSPIQTVDIFVCEDLRRIVIA
;
A
#
# COMPACT_ATOMS: atom_id res chain seq x y z
N MET A 1 -18.64 -3.08 21.44
CA MET A 1 -18.33 -2.29 20.23
C MET A 1 -18.27 -3.26 19.06
N ALA A 2 -18.93 -2.96 17.93
CA ALA A 2 -19.04 -3.87 16.79
C ALA A 2 -18.49 -3.22 15.52
N TRP A 3 -17.62 -3.93 14.82
CA TRP A 3 -17.16 -3.55 13.49
C TRP A 3 -18.27 -3.79 12.46
N ILE A 4 -18.64 -2.77 11.71
CA ILE A 4 -19.61 -2.87 10.61
C ILE A 4 -18.91 -2.60 9.28
N PRO A 5 -19.31 -3.27 8.18
CA PRO A 5 -18.78 -2.96 6.86
C PRO A 5 -19.01 -1.49 6.52
N LEU A 6 -17.98 -0.82 6.02
CA LEU A 6 -18.05 0.54 5.52
C LEU A 6 -18.45 0.50 4.04
N THR A 7 -19.45 1.29 3.66
CA THR A 7 -19.75 1.49 2.23
C THR A 7 -18.60 2.25 1.58
N THR A 8 -18.03 1.65 0.54
CA THR A 8 -16.95 2.21 -0.26
C THR A 8 -17.47 3.22 -1.29
N SER A 9 -16.62 4.17 -1.65
CA SER A 9 -16.86 5.07 -2.78
C SER A 9 -16.57 4.36 -4.11
N THR A 10 -17.11 4.89 -5.21
CA THR A 10 -16.81 4.38 -6.56
C THR A 10 -15.31 4.38 -6.89
N HIS A 11 -14.57 5.35 -6.34
CA HIS A 11 -13.12 5.42 -6.51
C HIS A 11 -12.42 4.30 -5.72
N GLN A 12 -12.81 4.08 -4.46
CA GLN A 12 -12.29 2.98 -3.65
C GLN A 12 -12.60 1.63 -4.30
N ASP A 13 -13.82 1.41 -4.80
CA ASP A 13 -14.19 0.18 -5.52
C ASP A 13 -13.30 -0.05 -6.74
N HIS A 14 -12.99 1.02 -7.48
CA HIS A 14 -12.10 0.96 -8.63
C HIS A 14 -10.66 0.58 -8.22
N VAL A 15 -10.13 1.18 -7.17
CA VAL A 15 -8.79 0.84 -6.63
C VAL A 15 -8.77 -0.60 -6.14
N ILE A 16 -9.77 -1.02 -5.34
CA ILE A 16 -9.88 -2.38 -4.82
C ILE A 16 -9.90 -3.41 -5.96
N ALA A 17 -10.67 -3.16 -7.02
CA ALA A 17 -10.71 -4.04 -8.19
C ALA A 17 -9.34 -4.20 -8.88
N HIS A 18 -8.44 -3.21 -8.79
CA HIS A 18 -7.09 -3.29 -9.35
C HIS A 18 -6.10 -4.03 -8.45
N VAL A 19 -6.24 -3.92 -7.13
CA VAL A 19 -5.29 -4.55 -6.20
C VAL A 19 -5.65 -6.00 -5.89
N VAL A 20 -6.91 -6.40 -6.03
CA VAL A 20 -7.30 -7.82 -5.94
C VAL A 20 -6.59 -8.61 -7.03
N GLY A 21 -5.92 -9.69 -6.62
CA GLY A 21 -5.06 -10.53 -7.46
C GLY A 21 -3.59 -10.11 -7.48
N ALA A 22 -3.25 -8.90 -7.02
CA ALA A 22 -1.87 -8.47 -6.87
C ALA A 22 -1.25 -8.98 -5.56
N THR A 23 0.07 -9.06 -5.51
CA THR A 23 0.83 -9.49 -4.32
C THR A 23 1.56 -8.30 -3.69
N ILE A 24 1.44 -8.12 -2.39
CA ILE A 24 2.20 -7.09 -1.65
C ILE A 24 3.65 -7.57 -1.50
N ARG A 25 4.58 -6.80 -2.06
CA ARG A 25 6.03 -7.09 -2.07
C ARG A 25 6.75 -6.45 -0.89
N GLY A 26 6.28 -5.29 -0.47
CA GLY A 26 6.73 -4.63 0.73
C GLY A 26 5.85 -3.44 1.07
N TYR A 27 6.11 -2.83 2.21
CA TYR A 27 5.35 -1.69 2.69
C TYR A 27 6.22 -0.68 3.41
N LEU A 28 5.74 0.56 3.46
CA LEU A 28 6.29 1.65 4.25
C LEU A 28 5.10 2.37 4.91
N VAL A 29 5.23 2.78 6.17
CA VAL A 29 4.27 3.69 6.80
C VAL A 29 4.97 5.02 7.02
N PHE A 30 4.42 6.08 6.46
CA PHE A 30 4.98 7.42 6.53
C PHE A 30 3.85 8.45 6.46
N ASP A 31 3.95 9.52 7.26
CA ASP A 31 2.98 10.63 7.27
C ASP A 31 1.52 10.13 7.29
N GLU A 32 1.21 9.29 8.29
CA GLU A 32 -0.13 8.73 8.51
C GLU A 32 -0.70 7.90 7.34
N THR A 33 0.15 7.56 6.36
CA THR A 33 -0.22 6.82 5.16
C THR A 33 0.54 5.49 5.10
N ALA A 34 -0.18 4.41 4.79
CA ALA A 34 0.45 3.13 4.45
C ALA A 34 0.66 3.05 2.93
N TYR A 35 1.90 2.81 2.53
CA TYR A 35 2.32 2.63 1.15
C TYR A 35 2.65 1.16 0.92
N LEU A 36 1.84 0.46 0.13
CA LEU A 36 1.99 -0.95 -0.16
C LEU A 36 2.50 -1.10 -1.60
N LEU A 37 3.72 -1.63 -1.78
CA LEU A 37 4.26 -1.95 -3.10
C LEU A 37 3.66 -3.26 -3.59
N LEU A 38 3.04 -3.24 -4.77
CA LEU A 38 2.46 -4.39 -5.44
C LEU A 38 3.41 -4.94 -6.51
N ASP A 39 3.36 -6.24 -6.75
CA ASP A 39 4.11 -6.95 -7.80
C ASP A 39 3.82 -6.44 -9.21
N ILE A 40 2.65 -5.85 -9.43
CA ILE A 40 2.25 -5.20 -10.69
C ILE A 40 2.93 -3.84 -10.94
N GLY A 41 3.82 -3.37 -10.05
CA GLY A 41 4.57 -2.12 -10.23
C GLY A 41 3.82 -0.85 -9.79
N PHE A 42 2.81 -1.01 -8.94
CA PHE A 42 2.05 0.11 -8.37
C PHE A 42 2.28 0.19 -6.86
N ILE A 43 2.16 1.39 -6.31
CA ILE A 43 2.06 1.62 -4.87
C ILE A 43 0.60 1.96 -4.56
N TRP A 44 0.01 1.15 -3.68
CA TRP A 44 -1.30 1.38 -3.10
C TRP A 44 -1.13 2.19 -1.82
N ASN A 45 -1.63 3.42 -1.84
CA ASN A 45 -1.60 4.35 -0.72
C ASN A 45 -2.92 4.25 0.04
N ILE A 46 -2.86 4.10 1.35
CA ILE A 46 -4.03 4.01 2.23
C ILE A 46 -3.88 5.06 3.33
N TYR A 47 -4.83 6.00 3.37
CA TYR A 47 -4.89 7.06 4.37
C TYR A 47 -5.64 6.61 5.63
N LEU A 48 -5.51 7.36 6.73
CA LEU A 48 -6.15 7.03 8.02
C LEU A 48 -7.69 6.91 7.95
N ASP A 49 -8.31 7.70 7.09
CA ASP A 49 -9.75 7.69 6.85
C ASP A 49 -10.20 6.57 5.90
N THR A 50 -9.27 5.71 5.46
CA THR A 50 -9.45 4.63 4.47
C THR A 50 -9.64 5.08 3.03
N GLU A 51 -9.54 6.38 2.74
CA GLU A 51 -9.34 6.80 1.36
C GLU A 51 -8.06 6.17 0.82
N MET A 52 -8.03 5.98 -0.49
CA MET A 52 -6.92 5.27 -1.11
C MET A 52 -6.59 5.76 -2.51
N GLY A 53 -5.32 5.62 -2.86
CA GLY A 53 -4.80 5.92 -4.17
C GLY A 53 -3.98 4.76 -4.72
N LEU A 54 -3.91 4.66 -6.04
CA LEU A 54 -3.06 3.68 -6.70
C LEU A 54 -2.25 4.41 -7.76
N LEU A 55 -0.94 4.45 -7.59
CA LEU A 55 -0.03 5.19 -8.45
C LEU A 55 1.13 4.30 -8.91
N PRO A 56 1.65 4.47 -10.14
CA PRO A 56 2.89 3.82 -10.54
C PRO A 56 4.03 4.16 -9.57
N HIS A 57 4.85 3.18 -9.23
CA HIS A 57 5.87 3.35 -8.19
C HIS A 57 6.82 4.56 -8.39
N PRO A 58 7.24 4.97 -9.61
CA PRO A 58 8.09 6.15 -9.76
C PRO A 58 7.37 7.45 -9.40
N VAL A 59 6.07 7.53 -9.70
CA VAL A 59 5.23 8.71 -9.41
C VAL A 59 5.01 8.81 -7.91
N ALA A 60 4.58 7.71 -7.28
CA ALA A 60 4.32 7.65 -5.84
C ALA A 60 5.54 8.07 -5.01
N VAL A 61 6.75 7.58 -5.35
CA VAL A 61 7.98 7.93 -4.61
C VAL A 61 8.38 9.40 -4.83
N ASN A 62 8.10 9.97 -6.01
CA ASN A 62 8.39 11.38 -6.28
C ASN A 62 7.50 12.33 -5.49
N GLU A 63 6.25 11.95 -5.24
CA GLU A 63 5.26 12.75 -4.50
C GLU A 63 5.47 12.74 -2.98
N LEU A 64 6.27 11.81 -2.45
CA LEU A 64 6.59 11.79 -1.02
C LEU A 64 7.24 13.10 -0.59
N ASN A 65 6.82 13.65 0.55
CA ASN A 65 7.45 14.82 1.14
C ASN A 65 8.72 14.43 1.92
N LEU A 66 9.70 13.88 1.20
CA LEU A 66 10.98 13.40 1.74
C LEU A 66 12.16 14.05 1.00
N PRO A 67 13.31 14.18 1.67
CA PRO A 67 14.58 14.51 1.02
C PRO A 67 14.92 13.56 -0.15
N ASP A 68 15.64 14.06 -1.15
CA ASP A 68 15.93 13.31 -2.38
C ASP A 68 16.80 12.06 -2.14
N ASP A 69 17.68 12.09 -1.15
CA ASP A 69 18.46 10.94 -0.69
C ASP A 69 17.54 9.84 -0.14
N ALA A 70 16.59 10.19 0.72
CA ALA A 70 15.60 9.24 1.24
C ALA A 70 14.69 8.69 0.12
N LYS A 71 14.28 9.53 -0.85
CA LYS A 71 13.55 9.06 -2.03
C LYS A 71 14.37 8.09 -2.85
N SER A 72 15.68 8.35 -3.02
CA SER A 72 16.59 7.47 -3.74
C SER A 72 16.70 6.10 -3.07
N GLU A 73 16.81 6.05 -1.75
CA GLU A 73 16.79 4.81 -0.96
C GLU A 73 15.49 4.03 -1.15
N ILE A 74 14.33 4.71 -1.12
CA ILE A 74 13.03 4.05 -1.37
C ILE A 74 12.95 3.51 -2.80
N ARG A 75 13.44 4.23 -3.82
CA ARG A 75 13.48 3.71 -5.21
C ARG A 75 14.34 2.44 -5.29
N ALA A 76 15.50 2.46 -4.66
CA ALA A 76 16.39 1.29 -4.62
C ALA A 76 15.72 0.09 -3.92
N ASP A 77 15.00 0.32 -2.82
CA ASP A 77 14.22 -0.71 -2.14
C ASP A 77 13.09 -1.26 -3.02
N VAL A 78 12.38 -0.39 -3.75
CA VAL A 78 11.32 -0.82 -4.68
C VAL A 78 11.91 -1.74 -5.76
N ASP A 79 13.00 -1.33 -6.40
CA ASP A 79 13.67 -2.15 -7.42
C ASP A 79 14.15 -3.49 -6.85
N LEU A 80 14.66 -3.47 -5.60
CA LEU A 80 15.09 -4.68 -4.90
C LEU A 80 13.92 -5.63 -4.62
N LEU A 81 12.79 -5.10 -4.17
CA LEU A 81 11.59 -5.86 -3.81
C LEU A 81 10.89 -6.45 -5.05
N LEU A 82 10.92 -5.74 -6.19
CA LEU A 82 10.39 -6.22 -7.47
C LEU A 82 11.32 -7.23 -8.15
N SER A 83 12.64 -7.15 -7.92
CA SER A 83 13.63 -8.03 -8.57
C SER A 83 13.86 -9.38 -7.87
N ASP A 84 13.08 -9.73 -6.83
CA ASP A 84 13.18 -10.98 -6.06
C ASP A 84 14.56 -11.26 -5.44
N ARG A 85 15.41 -10.24 -5.33
CA ARG A 85 16.75 -10.39 -4.76
C ARG A 85 16.66 -10.60 -3.24
N PRO A 86 17.51 -11.48 -2.67
CA PRO A 86 17.47 -11.84 -1.25
C PRO A 86 18.10 -10.79 -0.31
N ALA A 87 18.26 -9.54 -0.74
CA ALA A 87 18.75 -8.49 0.14
C ALA A 87 17.60 -7.84 0.91
N ASP A 88 17.91 -7.28 2.07
CA ASP A 88 16.94 -6.58 2.89
C ASP A 88 16.82 -5.11 2.46
N PRO A 89 15.60 -4.60 2.26
CA PRO A 89 15.36 -3.17 2.02
C PRO A 89 15.77 -2.33 3.23
N THR A 90 16.11 -1.07 2.99
CA THR A 90 16.62 -0.13 4.01
C THR A 90 15.51 0.68 4.68
N ARG A 91 14.54 1.12 3.90
CA ARG A 91 13.41 1.98 4.29
C ARG A 91 12.08 1.21 4.26
N MET A 92 11.87 0.39 3.24
CA MET A 92 10.66 -0.44 3.14
C MET A 92 10.81 -1.70 3.99
N THR A 93 9.70 -2.29 4.41
CA THR A 93 9.66 -3.62 5.02
C THR A 93 9.20 -4.63 3.98
N ARG A 94 9.96 -5.71 3.79
CA ARG A 94 9.58 -6.80 2.89
C ARG A 94 8.32 -7.50 3.43
N ALA A 95 7.33 -7.68 2.58
CA ALA A 95 6.15 -8.45 2.89
C ALA A 95 6.31 -9.90 2.41
N LYS A 96 5.78 -10.84 3.18
CA LYS A 96 5.58 -12.24 2.75
C LYS A 96 4.08 -12.45 2.63
N SER A 97 3.51 -12.10 1.48
CA SER A 97 2.07 -12.23 1.25
C SER A 97 1.76 -13.17 0.08
N SER A 98 0.58 -13.77 0.13
CA SER A 98 -0.10 -14.33 -1.04
C SER A 98 -0.77 -13.21 -1.85
N PRO A 99 -1.25 -13.51 -3.07
CA PRO A 99 -2.11 -12.60 -3.82
C PRO A 99 -3.36 -12.23 -3.03
N ILE A 100 -3.72 -10.95 -3.08
CA ILE A 100 -4.91 -10.40 -2.41
C ILE A 100 -6.17 -11.03 -2.99
N GLN A 101 -7.01 -11.63 -2.15
CA GLN A 101 -8.30 -12.20 -2.50
C GLN A 101 -9.43 -11.21 -2.23
N THR A 102 -9.41 -10.56 -1.06
CA THR A 102 -10.42 -9.56 -0.68
C THR A 102 -9.80 -8.37 0.03
N VAL A 103 -10.49 -7.24 -0.08
CA VAL A 103 -10.21 -6.03 0.69
C VAL A 103 -11.52 -5.60 1.33
N ASP A 104 -11.60 -5.74 2.65
CA ASP A 104 -12.80 -5.45 3.42
C ASP A 104 -12.54 -4.26 4.35
N ILE A 105 -13.38 -3.23 4.27
CA ILE A 105 -13.26 -2.01 5.09
C ILE A 105 -14.35 -2.00 6.15
N PHE A 106 -13.97 -1.74 7.39
CA PHE A 106 -14.86 -1.69 8.54
C PHE A 106 -14.72 -0.40 9.32
N VAL A 107 -15.82 0.01 9.93
CA VAL A 107 -15.89 1.16 10.83
C VAL A 107 -16.45 0.74 12.20
N CYS A 108 -15.94 1.37 13.24
CA CYS A 108 -16.40 1.21 14.62
C CYS A 108 -16.23 2.55 15.34
N GLU A 109 -17.28 3.37 15.38
CA GLU A 109 -17.22 4.79 15.80
C GLU A 109 -16.16 5.56 14.98
N ASP A 110 -15.13 6.11 15.62
CA ASP A 110 -14.04 6.84 14.96
C ASP A 110 -12.92 5.92 14.47
N LEU A 111 -12.98 4.63 14.80
CA LEU A 111 -11.99 3.67 14.35
C LEU A 111 -12.31 3.17 12.94
N ARG A 112 -11.25 2.97 12.17
CA ARG A 112 -11.30 2.36 10.84
C ARG A 112 -10.40 1.14 10.80
N ARG A 113 -10.77 0.16 10.00
CA ARG A 113 -10.01 -1.07 9.81
C ARG A 113 -10.12 -1.51 8.37
N ILE A 114 -8.98 -1.83 7.76
CA ILE A 114 -8.91 -2.52 6.47
C ILE A 114 -8.37 -3.92 6.74
N VAL A 115 -9.06 -4.92 6.20
CA VAL A 115 -8.66 -6.32 6.26
C VAL A 115 -8.34 -6.77 4.85
N ILE A 116 -7.13 -7.29 4.67
CA ILE A 116 -6.63 -7.83 3.40
C ILE A 116 -6.43 -9.33 3.63
N ALA A 117 -7.08 -10.16 2.81
CA ALA A 117 -7.02 -11.62 2.90
C ALA A 117 -6.49 -12.23 1.60
#